data_AF-L9XMY9-F1
#
_entry.id   AF-L9XMY9-F1
#
_cell.length_a   1.000
_cell.length_b   1.000
_cell.length_c   1.000
_cell.angle_alpha   90.00
_cell.angle_beta   90.00
_cell.angle_gamma   90.00
#
_symmetry.space_group_name_H-M   'P 1'
#
loop_
_entity.id
_entity.type
_entity.pdbx_description
1 polymer ?
#
loop_
_entity_poly.entity_id
_entity_poly.type
_entity_poly.pdbx_seq_one_letter_code
_entity_poly.pdbx_strand_id
1 'polypeptide(L)' 'MGGKPEPGDEVTVDIVDEKADGTLVCKTESGFVLFLEADIAAIEATVRVTTVDETHGEADLVETGS' A
#
# COMPACT_ATOMS: atom_id res chain seq x y z
N MET A 1 -5.99 2.88 17.83
CA MET A 1 -6.87 1.89 17.18
C MET A 1 -6.41 1.79 15.75
N GLY A 2 -5.48 0.88 15.46
CA GLY A 2 -4.99 0.67 14.10
C GLY A 2 -6.01 -0.16 13.34
N GLY A 3 -6.80 0.50 12.49
CA GLY A 3 -7.86 -0.13 11.71
C GLY A 3 -7.39 -0.54 10.32
N LYS A 4 -8.21 -1.38 9.68
CA LYS A 4 -8.21 -1.58 8.23
C LYS A 4 -8.53 -0.21 7.56
N PRO A 5 -7.74 0.24 6.58
CA PRO A 5 -8.01 1.50 5.88
C PRO A 5 -9.27 1.40 5.01
N GLU A 6 -9.83 2.53 4.60
CA GLU A 6 -11.01 2.58 3.73
C GLU A 6 -10.61 2.93 2.28
N PRO A 7 -11.34 2.44 1.26
CA PRO A 7 -11.16 2.90 -0.12
C PRO A 7 -11.26 4.42 -0.23
N GLY A 8 -10.24 5.02 -0.84
CA GLY A 8 -10.08 6.46 -1.02
C GLY A 8 -9.10 7.10 -0.04
N ASP A 9 -8.72 6.42 1.05
CA ASP A 9 -7.76 6.91 2.03
C ASP A 9 -6.34 6.98 1.43
N GLU A 10 -5.62 8.05 1.77
CA GLU A 10 -4.19 8.16 1.53
C GLU A 10 -3.44 7.78 2.81
N VAL A 11 -2.61 6.75 2.72
CA VAL A 11 -1.87 6.18 3.86
C VAL A 11 -0.41 6.00 3.52
N THR A 12 0.45 6.20 4.51
CA THR A 12 1.87 5.85 4.41
C THR A 12 2.03 4.37 4.73
N VAL A 13 2.81 3.68 3.91
CA VAL A 13 3.07 2.25 4.02
C VAL A 13 4.56 1.95 3.91
N ASP A 14 4.98 0.93 4.64
CA ASP A 14 6.31 0.33 4.52
C ASP A 14 6.27 -0.79 3.48
N ILE A 15 7.22 -0.78 2.55
CA ILE A 15 7.39 -1.86 1.56
C ILE A 15 8.24 -2.95 2.21
N VAL A 16 7.65 -4.13 2.40
CA VAL A 16 8.28 -5.22 3.18
C VAL A 16 8.68 -6.41 2.33
N ASP A 17 8.08 -6.60 1.16
CA ASP A 17 8.37 -7.69 0.24
C ASP A 17 7.93 -7.34 -1.19
N GLU A 18 8.38 -8.12 -2.16
CA GLU A 18 8.00 -8.01 -3.57
C GLU A 18 7.68 -9.40 -4.11
N LYS A 19 6.51 -9.54 -4.74
CA LYS A 19 6.10 -10.78 -5.39
C LYS A 19 6.85 -10.97 -6.71
N ALA A 20 6.91 -12.21 -7.19
CA ALA A 20 7.62 -12.55 -8.43
C ALA A 20 7.05 -11.88 -9.70
N ASP A 21 5.81 -11.37 -9.64
CA ASP A 21 5.15 -10.61 -10.71
C ASP A 21 5.42 -9.10 -10.63
N GLY A 22 6.20 -8.64 -9.65
CA GLY A 22 6.53 -7.23 -9.43
C GLY A 22 5.53 -6.51 -8.53
N THR A 23 4.50 -7.19 -7.99
CA THR A 23 3.59 -6.57 -7.02
C THR A 23 4.30 -6.37 -5.67
N LEU A 24 4.31 -5.15 -5.19
CA LEU A 24 4.87 -4.80 -3.88
C LEU A 24 3.90 -5.19 -2.76
N VAL A 25 4.45 -5.77 -1.69
CA VAL A 25 3.73 -6.08 -0.46
C VAL A 25 4.05 -5.00 0.55
N CYS A 26 3.03 -4.21 0.89
CA CYS A 26 3.14 -3.07 1.76
C CYS A 26 2.40 -3.31 3.07
N LYS A 27 2.88 -2.72 4.16
CA LYS A 27 2.20 -2.72 5.46
C LYS A 27 1.94 -1.30 5.92
N THR A 28 0.70 -1.05 6.33
CA THR A 28 0.35 0.19 7.05
C THR A 28 0.95 0.17 8.46
N GLU A 29 1.01 1.32 9.11
CA GLU A 29 1.39 1.43 10.53
C GLU A 29 0.48 0.58 11.44
N SER A 30 -0.78 0.37 11.04
CA SER A 30 -1.73 -0.52 11.73
C SER A 30 -1.46 -2.01 11.52
N GLY A 31 -0.52 -2.38 10.65
CA GLY A 31 -0.18 -3.76 10.30
C GLY A 31 -1.07 -4.38 9.23
N PHE A 32 -1.92 -3.59 8.58
CA PHE A 32 -2.77 -4.06 7.48
C PHE A 32 -1.95 -4.19 6.19
N VAL A 33 -2.20 -5.24 5.41
CA VAL A 33 -1.44 -5.53 4.20
C VAL A 33 -2.12 -4.91 2.99
N LEU A 34 -1.35 -4.16 2.20
CA LEU A 34 -1.75 -3.61 0.91
C LEU A 34 -0.85 -4.13 -0.20
N PHE A 35 -1.42 -4.40 -1.36
CA PHE A 35 -0.69 -4.72 -2.57
C PHE A 35 -0.64 -3.51 -3.49
N LEU A 36 0.54 -3.22 -4.01
CA LEU A 36 0.80 -2.06 -4.86
C LEU A 36 1.44 -2.54 -6.17
N GLU A 37 0.82 -2.20 -7.30
CA GLU A 37 1.40 -2.37 -8.62
C GLU A 37 2.18 -1.10 -9.00
N ALA A 38 3.44 -1.01 -8.56
CA ALA A 38 4.32 0.11 -8.90
C ALA A 38 5.77 -0.36 -9.00
N ASP A 39 6.52 0.25 -9.92
CA ASP A 39 7.96 0.05 -10.05
C ASP A 39 8.70 1.16 -9.28
N ILE A 40 8.89 0.95 -7.98
CA ILE A 40 9.60 1.90 -7.09
C ILE A 40 10.65 1.20 -6.25
N ALA A 41 11.86 1.78 -6.22
CA ALA A 41 12.95 1.34 -5.35
C ALA A 41 12.96 2.15 -4.04
N ALA A 42 11.88 2.04 -3.25
CA ALA A 42 11.70 2.73 -1.97
C ALA A 42 11.43 1.73 -0.84
N ILE A 43 11.67 2.16 0.40
CA ILE A 43 11.32 1.38 1.61
C ILE A 43 9.98 1.82 2.22
N GLU A 44 9.51 3.02 1.84
CA GLU A 44 8.27 3.64 2.33
C GLU A 44 7.63 4.41 1.16
N ALA A 45 6.29 4.44 1.10
CA ALA A 45 5.53 5.18 0.10
C ALA A 45 4.19 5.68 0.65
N THR A 46 3.70 6.80 0.11
CA THR A 46 2.31 7.23 0.30
C THR A 46 1.46 6.66 -0.83
N VAL A 47 0.42 5.91 -0.46
CA VAL A 47 -0.46 5.22 -1.41
C VAL A 47 -1.90 5.59 -1.15
N ARG A 48 -2.72 5.57 -2.20
CA ARG A 48 -4.16 5.73 -2.10
C ARG A 48 -4.83 4.39 -2.22
N VAL A 49 -5.57 4.02 -1.18
CA VAL A 49 -6.27 2.74 -1.10
C VAL A 49 -7.40 2.71 -2.13
N THR A 50 -7.42 1.70 -2.98
CA THR A 50 -8.41 1.57 -4.05
C THR A 50 -9.50 0.56 -3.67
N THR A 51 -9.09 -0.58 -3.14
CA THR A 51 -9.99 -1.68 -2.74
C THR A 51 -9.52 -2.29 -1.43
N VAL A 52 -10.46 -2.77 -0.61
CA VAL A 52 -10.10 -3.45 0.65
C VAL A 52 -11.06 -4.59 0.96
N ASP A 53 -10.52 -5.80 1.10
CA ASP A 53 -11.24 -7.01 1.48
C ASP A 53 -10.97 -7.42 2.95
N GLU A 54 -11.46 -8.58 3.37
CA GLU A 54 -11.33 -9.04 4.76
C GLU A 54 -9.87 -9.28 5.22
N THR A 55 -8.96 -9.49 4.28
CA THR A 55 -7.59 -9.98 4.52
C THR A 55 -6.50 -9.01 4.07
N HIS A 56 -6.75 -8.23 3.01
CA HIS A 56 -5.81 -7.28 2.43
C HIS A 56 -6.55 -6.20 1.63
N GLY A 57 -5.80 -5.28 1.03
CA GLY A 57 -6.33 -4.32 0.07
C GLY A 57 -5.35 -4.06 -1.06
N GLU A 58 -5.80 -3.25 -2.00
CA GLU A 58 -4.99 -2.73 -3.10
C GLU A 58 -4.86 -1.22 -2.96
N ALA A 59 -3.77 -0.69 -3.47
CA ALA A 59 -3.52 0.73 -3.46
C ALA A 59 -2.71 1.15 -4.69
N ASP A 60 -2.91 2.40 -5.10
CA ASP A 60 -2.11 3.04 -6.13
C ASP A 60 -1.11 3.99 -5.50
N LEU A 61 0.07 4.11 -6.09
CA LEU A 61 1.07 5.08 -5.64
C LEU A 61 0.52 6.50 -5.84
N VAL A 62 0.55 7.31 -4.78
CA VAL A 62 0.28 8.74 -4.93
C VAL A 62 1.55 9.37 -5.47
N GLU A 63 1.57 9.70 -6.77
CA GLU A 63 2.66 10.50 -7.32
C GLU A 63 2.69 11.84 -6.58
N THR A 64 3.70 12.05 -5.75
CA THR A 64 3.97 13.39 -5.23
C THR A 64 4.43 14.23 -6.42
N GLY A 65 3.50 14.99 -6.97
CA GLY A 65 3.75 15.88 -8.11
C GLY A 65 5.03 16.68 -7.89
N SER A 66 5.83 16.74 -8.95
CA SER A 66 7.06 17.54 -9.06
C SER A 66 6.87 19.01 -8.72
#